data_AF-A0A4S4KVQ3-F1
#
_entry.id   AF-A0A4S4KVQ3-F1
#
_cell.length_a   1.000
_cell.length_b   1.000
_cell.length_c   1.000
_cell.angle_alpha   90.00
_cell.angle_beta   90.00
_cell.angle_gamma   90.00
#
_symmetry.space_group_name_H-M   'P 1'
#
loop_
_entity.id
_entity.type
_entity.pdbx_description
1 polymer ?
#
loop_
_entity_poly.entity_id
_entity_poly.type
_entity_poly.pdbx_seq_one_letter_code
_entity_poly.pdbx_strand_id
1 'polypeptide(L)'
;MAAAWHGGLNGADQYVKSPSLLTAISQSMNYWFENDFTNPSCLDNGGNPACPCGTPGFWNTNWFSNIILIPNLVAQSCLLVNTNLTATQHDNYAYNRIHGEVIIENEIESDGIRADGSFGQHGGVLYNGNYGKDFANDVLLLEIVAGGTQFAAGQPTKDAFATLIDGDQWMIYRNVLTGILHWDFPLGFHLSDGAVYTYLQGTEYEDIAASWDWNLIPGITVDYDGTPLTCDQAQFTGVNSFAGGVSNEQTGIAAMRFTNPLTGSLSWQKAWFFLENDIQHVMIPAVSSTTDNPVFTVLDQKRHNGQILVDGFPIGEKTNFTRPLSLWHDNVGYIFEQTEEPLALSIEVGPKTGNWSAIGISAQGLATVDLFAAWIDHDTTPPAPLSYSVFPAVDEPSFTHKVSGMQVQNIANNASVSAIYDADHRTAMIVFWADAGGSVQFIPGLFHSPITVTSNANAAIIYQLDTGNVTVSDPSQTLSCIELTFTAGPGGPLPPRWGDTLSKQLNLNLPTGGLAGSSVSEIL
;
A
#
# COMPACT_ATOMS: atom_id res chain seq x y z
N MET A 1 -16.47 27.90 -21.20
CA MET A 1 -16.77 29.11 -22.00
C MET A 1 -15.55 30.02 -22.13
N ALA A 2 -14.91 30.43 -21.03
CA ALA A 2 -13.71 31.29 -21.07
C ALA A 2 -12.57 30.73 -21.94
N ALA A 3 -12.27 29.43 -21.85
CA ALA A 3 -11.26 28.77 -22.71
C ALA A 3 -11.58 28.85 -24.22
N ALA A 4 -12.85 28.60 -24.59
CA ALA A 4 -13.31 28.71 -25.98
C ALA A 4 -13.24 30.16 -26.51
N TRP A 5 -13.56 31.15 -25.65
CA TRP A 5 -13.41 32.57 -26.00
C TRP A 5 -11.95 33.00 -26.12
N HIS A 6 -11.08 32.52 -25.22
CA HIS A 6 -9.65 32.82 -25.24
C HIS A 6 -8.97 32.28 -26.51
N GLY A 7 -9.31 31.05 -26.89
CA GLY A 7 -8.68 30.28 -27.97
C GLY A 7 -7.77 29.17 -27.44
N GLY A 8 -7.64 28.08 -28.20
CA GLY A 8 -6.88 26.86 -27.83
C GLY A 8 -7.72 25.62 -27.53
N LEU A 9 -9.06 25.71 -27.59
CA LEU A 9 -9.96 24.57 -27.45
C LEU A 9 -10.32 23.97 -28.81
N ASN A 10 -9.94 22.70 -29.06
CA ASN A 10 -10.23 22.01 -30.32
C ASN A 10 -11.74 21.99 -30.64
N GLY A 11 -12.09 22.33 -31.89
CA GLY A 11 -13.48 22.33 -32.36
C GLY A 11 -14.31 23.56 -31.94
N ALA A 12 -13.67 24.61 -31.39
CA ALA A 12 -14.34 25.80 -30.88
C ALA A 12 -13.85 27.12 -31.50
N ASP A 13 -13.18 27.07 -32.66
CA ASP A 13 -12.57 28.25 -33.31
C ASP A 13 -13.59 29.38 -33.61
N GLN A 14 -14.84 29.03 -33.88
CA GLN A 14 -15.94 29.98 -34.10
C GLN A 14 -16.24 30.87 -32.88
N TYR A 15 -15.78 30.48 -31.70
CA TYR A 15 -16.01 31.19 -30.45
C TYR A 15 -14.83 32.06 -30.01
N VAL A 16 -13.68 31.95 -30.69
CA VAL A 16 -12.47 32.69 -30.36
C VAL A 16 -12.74 34.18 -30.49
N LYS A 17 -12.55 34.90 -29.38
CA LYS A 17 -12.82 36.32 -29.21
C LYS A 17 -14.23 36.76 -29.60
N SER A 18 -15.20 35.83 -29.58
CA SER A 18 -16.60 36.10 -29.88
C SER A 18 -17.19 37.13 -28.89
N PRO A 19 -17.71 38.28 -29.36
CA PRO A 19 -18.29 39.29 -28.48
C PRO A 19 -19.51 38.79 -27.72
N SER A 20 -20.37 38.00 -28.37
CA SER A 20 -21.56 37.42 -27.73
C SER A 20 -21.18 36.43 -26.63
N LEU A 21 -20.13 35.65 -26.83
CA LEU A 21 -19.64 34.73 -25.80
C LEU A 21 -19.01 35.48 -24.62
N LEU A 22 -18.26 36.56 -24.88
CA LEU A 22 -17.73 37.41 -23.82
C LEU A 22 -18.85 38.02 -22.98
N THR A 23 -19.88 38.58 -23.61
CA THR A 23 -21.02 39.14 -22.90
C THR A 23 -21.71 38.10 -22.02
N ALA A 24 -21.91 36.87 -22.52
CA ALA A 24 -22.48 35.80 -21.73
C ALA A 24 -21.60 35.44 -20.53
N ILE A 25 -20.28 35.30 -20.72
CA ILE A 25 -19.33 35.03 -19.62
C ILE A 25 -19.38 36.14 -18.57
N SER A 26 -19.30 37.40 -18.97
CA SER A 26 -19.35 38.54 -18.05
C SER A 26 -20.67 38.61 -17.29
N GLN A 27 -21.81 38.36 -17.95
CA GLN A 27 -23.11 38.32 -17.28
C GLN A 27 -23.19 37.20 -16.23
N SER A 28 -22.70 36.00 -16.56
CA SER A 28 -22.67 34.88 -15.62
C SER A 28 -21.76 35.17 -14.42
N MET A 29 -20.58 35.72 -14.65
CA MET A 29 -19.64 36.09 -13.56
C MET A 29 -20.23 37.19 -12.67
N ASN A 30 -20.81 38.24 -13.26
CA ASN A 30 -21.44 39.32 -12.49
C ASN A 30 -22.59 38.77 -11.64
N TYR A 31 -23.45 37.92 -12.22
CA TYR A 31 -24.53 37.30 -11.46
C TYR A 31 -24.01 36.47 -10.29
N TRP A 32 -22.93 35.71 -10.47
CA TRP A 32 -22.31 34.97 -9.37
C TRP A 32 -21.83 35.93 -8.26
N PHE A 33 -20.99 36.92 -8.60
CA PHE A 33 -20.42 37.84 -7.60
C PHE A 33 -21.46 38.71 -6.90
N GLU A 34 -22.54 39.11 -7.60
CA GLU A 34 -23.64 39.87 -7.02
C GLU A 34 -24.48 39.06 -6.03
N ASN A 35 -24.46 37.73 -6.14
CA ASN A 35 -25.23 36.81 -5.30
C ASN A 35 -24.34 35.93 -4.41
N ASP A 36 -23.04 36.23 -4.30
CA ASP A 36 -22.14 35.48 -3.46
C ASP A 36 -22.41 35.76 -1.97
N PHE A 37 -22.00 34.85 -1.09
CA PHE A 37 -22.17 35.04 0.34
C PHE A 37 -21.31 36.20 0.85
N THR A 38 -21.84 36.98 1.78
CA THR A 38 -21.13 38.11 2.40
C THR A 38 -20.75 37.87 3.84
N ASN A 39 -21.24 36.78 4.44
CA ASN A 39 -20.90 36.38 5.81
C ASN A 39 -19.66 35.48 5.78
N PRO A 40 -18.50 35.93 6.30
CA PRO A 40 -17.26 35.15 6.26
C PRO A 40 -17.37 33.81 7.01
N SER A 41 -18.26 33.69 7.98
CA SER A 41 -18.49 32.43 8.71
C SER A 41 -19.04 31.32 7.81
N CYS A 42 -19.56 31.67 6.62
CA CYS A 42 -19.99 30.69 5.63
C CYS A 42 -18.83 30.09 4.83
N LEU A 43 -17.60 30.61 4.95
CA LEU A 43 -16.42 30.08 4.25
C LEU A 43 -16.09 28.68 4.76
N ASP A 44 -15.82 28.55 6.05
CA ASP A 44 -15.34 27.34 6.71
C ASP A 44 -16.39 26.66 7.59
N ASN A 45 -17.34 27.44 8.11
CA ASN A 45 -18.30 27.02 9.13
C ASN A 45 -19.76 27.12 8.67
N GLY A 46 -20.01 26.91 7.38
CA GLY A 46 -21.37 26.89 6.83
C GLY A 46 -22.25 25.85 7.53
N GLY A 47 -23.47 26.25 7.92
CA GLY A 47 -24.43 25.38 8.62
C GLY A 47 -24.37 25.49 10.15
N ASN A 48 -23.36 26.16 10.70
CA ASN A 48 -23.25 26.45 12.14
C ASN A 48 -24.05 27.71 12.53
N PRO A 49 -24.22 28.00 13.84
CA PRO A 49 -24.97 29.18 14.28
C PRO A 49 -24.48 30.53 13.73
N ALA A 50 -23.19 30.62 13.38
CA ALA A 50 -22.60 31.82 12.77
C ALA A 50 -22.92 31.99 11.27
N CYS A 51 -23.29 30.92 10.57
CA CYS A 51 -23.81 30.91 9.20
C CYS A 51 -24.90 29.83 9.08
N PRO A 52 -26.10 30.07 9.61
CA PRO A 52 -27.15 29.06 9.63
C PRO A 52 -27.69 28.77 8.23
N CYS A 53 -28.28 27.59 8.04
CA CYS A 53 -29.02 27.24 6.83
C CYS A 53 -30.07 28.31 6.51
N GLY A 54 -30.06 28.83 5.28
CA GLY A 54 -30.90 29.96 4.86
C GLY A 54 -30.21 31.32 4.87
N THR A 55 -28.95 31.41 5.31
CA THR A 55 -28.13 32.61 5.09
C THR A 55 -28.08 32.91 3.58
N PRO A 56 -28.44 34.13 3.12
CA PRO A 56 -28.41 34.46 1.70
C PRO A 56 -27.00 34.37 1.11
N GLY A 57 -26.93 33.97 -0.16
CA GLY A 57 -25.70 33.92 -0.94
C GLY A 57 -25.34 32.50 -1.39
N PHE A 58 -24.41 32.39 -2.34
CA PHE A 58 -23.94 31.12 -2.87
C PHE A 58 -22.83 30.49 -2.02
N TRP A 59 -23.20 29.84 -0.92
CA TRP A 59 -22.29 29.08 -0.08
C TRP A 59 -22.75 27.62 0.08
N ASN A 60 -21.81 26.75 0.44
CA ASN A 60 -22.05 25.34 0.74
C ASN A 60 -21.64 25.03 2.19
N THR A 61 -22.29 24.06 2.84
CA THR A 61 -21.86 23.58 4.17
C THR A 61 -20.50 22.86 4.12
N ASN A 62 -20.11 22.32 2.95
CA ASN A 62 -18.77 21.82 2.72
C ASN A 62 -17.81 22.97 2.40
N TRP A 63 -16.94 23.31 3.35
CA TRP A 63 -15.97 24.39 3.26
C TRP A 63 -15.08 24.31 2.01
N PHE A 64 -14.74 23.10 1.55
CA PHE A 64 -13.92 22.88 0.37
C PHE A 64 -14.49 23.60 -0.86
N SER A 65 -15.82 23.62 -0.98
CA SER A 65 -16.49 24.26 -2.12
C SER A 65 -16.24 25.77 -2.13
N ASN A 66 -16.30 26.39 -0.95
CA ASN A 66 -16.24 27.85 -0.79
C ASN A 66 -14.80 28.36 -0.83
N ILE A 67 -13.85 27.58 -0.26
CA ILE A 67 -12.47 28.00 -0.07
C ILE A 67 -11.56 27.57 -1.23
N ILE A 68 -11.80 26.40 -1.82
CA ILE A 68 -10.89 25.80 -2.81
C ILE A 68 -11.55 25.71 -4.18
N LEU A 69 -12.68 25.01 -4.29
CA LEU A 69 -13.27 24.65 -5.60
C LEU A 69 -13.71 25.89 -6.41
N ILE A 70 -14.62 26.70 -5.86
CA ILE A 70 -15.17 27.85 -6.57
C ILE A 70 -14.08 28.90 -6.85
N PRO A 71 -13.21 29.27 -5.88
CA PRO A 71 -12.11 30.19 -6.17
C PRO A 71 -11.18 29.73 -7.30
N ASN A 72 -10.84 28.44 -7.37
CA ASN A 72 -10.02 27.90 -8.47
C ASN A 72 -10.69 28.08 -9.84
N LEU A 73 -11.97 27.74 -9.96
CA LEU A 73 -12.72 27.86 -11.21
C LEU A 73 -12.89 29.33 -11.65
N VAL A 74 -13.14 30.22 -10.70
CA VAL A 74 -13.32 31.65 -10.94
C VAL A 74 -11.99 32.30 -11.33
N ALA A 75 -10.89 32.00 -10.63
CA ALA A 75 -9.58 32.57 -10.91
C ALA A 75 -9.10 32.24 -12.34
N GLN A 76 -9.23 30.98 -12.76
CA GLN A 76 -8.90 30.57 -14.14
C GLN A 76 -9.74 31.33 -15.19
N SER A 77 -11.04 31.50 -14.92
CA SER A 77 -11.94 32.26 -15.80
C SER A 77 -11.55 33.74 -15.89
N CYS A 78 -11.22 34.36 -14.75
CA CYS A 78 -10.72 35.74 -14.69
C CYS A 78 -9.41 35.92 -15.47
N LEU A 79 -8.45 35.01 -15.33
CA LEU A 79 -7.17 35.04 -16.05
C LEU A 79 -7.35 34.92 -17.57
N LEU A 80 -8.23 34.02 -18.02
CA LEU A 80 -8.50 33.81 -19.45
C LEU A 80 -9.23 34.99 -20.11
N VAL A 81 -9.97 35.80 -19.33
CA VAL A 81 -10.78 36.93 -19.82
C VAL A 81 -10.05 38.28 -19.64
N ASN A 82 -9.06 38.34 -18.74
CA ASN A 82 -8.16 39.45 -18.39
C ASN A 82 -8.81 40.71 -17.79
N THR A 83 -8.42 41.05 -16.56
CA THR A 83 -8.31 42.43 -16.05
C THR A 83 -7.19 42.54 -15.01
N ASN A 84 -6.45 43.66 -15.06
CA ASN A 84 -5.31 44.00 -14.21
C ASN A 84 -5.55 43.77 -12.71
N LEU A 85 -4.69 42.93 -12.12
CA LEU A 85 -4.56 42.76 -10.68
C LEU A 85 -3.74 43.91 -10.08
N THR A 86 -4.08 44.31 -8.85
CA THR A 86 -3.41 45.39 -8.10
C THR A 86 -2.12 44.92 -7.43
N ALA A 87 -1.21 45.85 -7.10
CA ALA A 87 0.11 45.57 -6.52
C ALA A 87 0.07 44.78 -5.18
N THR A 88 -1.04 44.81 -4.43
CA THR A 88 -1.21 44.03 -3.19
C THR A 88 -1.56 42.55 -3.47
N GLN A 89 -1.98 42.22 -4.69
CA GLN A 89 -2.22 40.85 -5.16
C GLN A 89 -0.97 40.19 -5.75
N HIS A 90 0.16 40.91 -5.77
CA HIS A 90 1.45 40.46 -6.30
C HIS A 90 2.39 39.86 -5.24
N ASP A 91 2.02 39.87 -3.95
CA ASP A 91 2.95 39.48 -2.90
C ASP A 91 3.20 37.97 -2.88
N ASN A 92 4.49 37.62 -2.81
CA ASN A 92 5.10 36.29 -2.73
C ASN A 92 4.52 35.36 -1.64
N TYR A 93 3.54 35.82 -0.85
CA TYR A 93 2.97 35.10 0.29
C TYR A 93 2.35 33.76 -0.12
N ALA A 94 1.65 33.69 -1.26
CA ALA A 94 1.03 32.44 -1.71
C ALA A 94 2.07 31.39 -2.13
N TYR A 95 3.04 31.77 -2.97
CA TYR A 95 4.15 30.88 -3.36
C TYR A 95 4.97 30.43 -2.16
N ASN A 96 5.36 31.36 -1.29
CA ASN A 96 6.13 31.02 -0.09
C ASN A 96 5.35 30.11 0.87
N ARG A 97 4.02 30.29 0.98
CA ARG A 97 3.19 29.42 1.82
C ARG A 97 3.11 28.03 1.23
N ILE A 98 2.82 27.89 -0.07
CA ILE A 98 2.75 26.58 -0.73
C ILE A 98 4.11 25.88 -0.67
N HIS A 99 5.21 26.56 -0.98
CA HIS A 99 6.57 25.99 -0.84
C HIS A 99 6.90 25.58 0.58
N GLY A 100 6.30 26.23 1.58
CA GLY A 100 6.41 25.86 2.99
C GLY A 100 5.66 24.58 3.37
N GLU A 101 4.65 24.16 2.60
CA GLU A 101 3.93 22.89 2.76
C GLU A 101 4.59 21.76 1.94
N VAL A 102 5.37 22.09 0.90
CA VAL A 102 6.12 21.12 0.09
C VAL A 102 7.49 20.87 0.73
N ILE A 103 7.45 20.18 1.86
CA ILE A 103 8.60 19.79 2.66
C ILE A 103 8.51 18.31 3.06
N ILE A 104 9.64 17.74 3.50
CA ILE A 104 9.63 16.43 4.14
C ILE A 104 9.17 16.59 5.57
N GLU A 105 8.03 15.99 5.86
CA GLU A 105 7.47 15.88 7.19
C GLU A 105 8.02 14.63 7.87
N ASN A 106 8.59 14.80 9.06
CA ASN A 106 9.32 13.74 9.75
C ASN A 106 8.58 13.20 10.99
N GLU A 107 7.53 13.88 11.43
CA GLU A 107 6.76 13.49 12.62
C GLU A 107 5.94 12.22 12.36
N ILE A 108 5.71 11.39 13.37
CA ILE A 108 4.86 10.19 13.19
C ILE A 108 3.43 10.63 12.86
N GLU A 109 2.75 9.92 11.95
CA GLU A 109 1.36 10.20 11.55
C GLU A 109 1.12 11.63 11.04
N SER A 110 2.12 12.25 10.39
CA SER A 110 1.94 13.59 9.82
C SER A 110 1.28 13.56 8.45
N ASP A 111 0.56 14.64 8.15
CA ASP A 111 0.11 14.94 6.79
C ASP A 111 1.29 15.51 5.98
N GLY A 112 1.34 15.25 4.67
CA GLY A 112 2.40 15.73 3.77
C GLY A 112 3.38 14.64 3.29
N ILE A 113 4.48 15.08 2.66
CA ILE A 113 5.48 14.20 2.05
C ILE A 113 6.36 13.58 3.14
N ARG A 114 6.59 12.28 3.06
CA ARG A 114 7.45 11.52 3.97
C ARG A 114 8.82 11.28 3.37
N ALA A 115 9.82 11.04 4.22
CA ALA A 115 11.20 10.86 3.78
C ALA A 115 11.42 9.60 2.90
N ASP A 116 10.50 8.63 2.98
CA ASP A 116 10.49 7.40 2.18
C ASP A 116 9.65 7.53 0.89
N GLY A 117 9.11 8.72 0.59
CA GLY A 117 8.26 8.97 -0.57
C GLY A 117 6.78 8.65 -0.35
N SER A 118 6.37 8.17 0.84
CA SER A 118 4.95 8.08 1.17
C SER A 118 4.32 9.47 1.37
N PHE A 119 3.00 9.56 1.26
CA PHE A 119 2.24 10.78 1.48
C PHE A 119 1.13 10.54 2.50
N GLY A 120 1.19 11.24 3.63
CA GLY A 120 0.18 11.18 4.68
C GLY A 120 -0.93 12.22 4.47
N GLN A 121 -2.17 11.88 4.82
CA GLN A 121 -3.25 12.85 4.98
C GLN A 121 -4.28 12.35 6.01
N HIS A 122 -5.00 13.26 6.67
CA HIS A 122 -6.00 12.95 7.69
C HIS A 122 -5.41 12.21 8.91
N GLY A 123 -4.29 12.72 9.43
CA GLY A 123 -3.55 12.10 10.51
C GLY A 123 -2.63 11.01 10.01
N GLY A 124 -1.97 11.25 8.87
CA GLY A 124 -0.91 10.36 8.34
C GLY A 124 -1.40 9.07 7.69
N VAL A 125 -2.66 8.98 7.26
CA VAL A 125 -3.13 7.86 6.45
C VAL A 125 -2.41 7.88 5.10
N LEU A 126 -1.92 6.72 4.65
CA LEU A 126 -1.26 6.57 3.36
C LEU A 126 -2.22 6.97 2.23
N TYR A 127 -1.90 8.03 1.52
CA TYR A 127 -2.80 8.69 0.57
C TYR A 127 -2.15 9.17 -0.72
N ASN A 128 -1.00 8.59 -1.09
CA ASN A 128 -0.29 8.81 -2.34
C ASN A 128 -1.25 8.94 -3.54
N GLY A 129 -2.08 7.93 -3.83
CA GLY A 129 -2.97 7.91 -4.99
C GLY A 129 -4.19 8.84 -4.96
N ASN A 130 -4.47 9.50 -3.82
CA ASN A 130 -5.65 10.35 -3.65
C ASN A 130 -5.25 11.80 -3.34
N TYR A 131 -5.16 12.18 -2.06
CA TYR A 131 -4.75 13.53 -1.68
C TYR A 131 -3.30 13.84 -2.08
N GLY A 132 -2.41 12.86 -2.09
CA GLY A 132 -1.03 13.02 -2.59
C GLY A 132 -0.99 13.36 -4.08
N LYS A 133 -1.82 12.69 -4.89
CA LYS A 133 -2.01 13.00 -6.31
C LYS A 133 -2.57 14.41 -6.52
N ASP A 134 -3.58 14.83 -5.74
CA ASP A 134 -4.12 16.19 -5.83
C ASP A 134 -3.09 17.25 -5.43
N PHE A 135 -2.36 16.99 -4.34
CA PHE A 135 -1.21 17.79 -3.92
C PHE A 135 -0.17 17.92 -5.04
N ALA A 136 0.19 16.80 -5.69
CA ALA A 136 1.17 16.81 -6.77
C ALA A 136 0.70 17.58 -8.01
N ASN A 137 -0.58 17.47 -8.36
CA ASN A 137 -1.17 18.25 -9.45
C ASN A 137 -1.12 19.75 -9.17
N ASP A 138 -1.44 20.16 -7.94
CA ASP A 138 -1.44 21.57 -7.54
C ASP A 138 -0.01 22.15 -7.53
N VAL A 139 0.96 21.43 -6.97
CA VAL A 139 2.38 21.83 -6.98
C VAL A 139 2.89 21.95 -8.41
N LEU A 140 2.63 20.96 -9.26
CA LEU A 140 3.09 20.97 -10.65
C LEU A 140 2.47 22.12 -11.44
N LEU A 141 1.16 22.36 -11.29
CA LEU A 141 0.47 23.48 -11.96
C LEU A 141 1.08 24.82 -11.56
N LEU A 142 1.35 25.00 -10.27
CA LEU A 142 1.96 26.22 -9.72
C LEU A 142 3.37 26.44 -10.30
N GLU A 143 4.21 25.40 -10.30
CA GLU A 143 5.59 25.50 -10.74
C GLU A 143 5.75 25.67 -12.25
N ILE A 144 4.83 25.13 -13.05
CA ILE A 144 4.78 25.39 -14.50
C ILE A 144 4.59 26.90 -14.77
N VAL A 145 3.74 27.56 -13.99
CA VAL A 145 3.47 29.01 -14.14
C VAL A 145 4.64 29.84 -13.63
N ALA A 146 5.27 29.43 -12.52
CA ALA A 146 6.39 30.16 -11.93
C ALA A 146 7.76 29.92 -12.58
N GLY A 147 7.89 28.89 -13.41
CA GLY A 147 9.13 28.51 -14.08
C GLY A 147 9.86 29.69 -14.73
N GLY A 148 11.13 29.89 -14.37
CA GLY A 148 11.97 30.96 -14.91
C GLY A 148 11.70 32.36 -14.32
N THR A 149 10.85 32.46 -13.29
CA THR A 149 10.59 33.71 -12.57
C THR A 149 11.21 33.69 -11.17
N GLN A 150 11.16 34.82 -10.46
CA GLN A 150 11.58 34.92 -9.06
C GLN A 150 10.71 34.11 -8.09
N PHE A 151 9.56 33.58 -8.55
CA PHE A 151 8.60 32.82 -7.75
C PHE A 151 8.79 31.30 -7.87
N ALA A 152 9.72 30.84 -8.72
CA ALA A 152 9.97 29.42 -8.89
C ALA A 152 10.49 28.78 -7.59
N ALA A 153 10.11 27.53 -7.34
CA ALA A 153 10.55 26.77 -6.18
C ALA A 153 12.09 26.73 -6.06
N GLY A 154 12.55 26.89 -4.82
CA GLY A 154 13.93 26.63 -4.43
C GLY A 154 14.28 25.15 -4.49
N GLN A 155 15.57 24.83 -4.33
CA GLN A 155 16.04 23.45 -4.38
C GLN A 155 15.38 22.53 -3.32
N PRO A 156 15.23 22.93 -2.04
CA PRO A 156 14.64 22.06 -1.02
C PRO A 156 13.20 21.61 -1.35
N THR A 157 12.38 22.52 -1.86
CA THR A 157 11.01 22.22 -2.31
C THR A 157 11.00 21.26 -3.50
N LYS A 158 11.94 21.44 -4.44
CA LYS A 158 12.09 20.54 -5.59
C LYS A 158 12.56 19.15 -5.16
N ASP A 159 13.48 19.07 -4.21
CA ASP A 159 13.97 17.80 -3.68
C ASP A 159 12.86 17.05 -2.94
N ALA A 160 12.10 17.73 -2.07
CA ALA A 160 10.95 17.13 -1.39
C ALA A 160 9.88 16.65 -2.38
N PHE A 161 9.56 17.45 -3.40
CA PHE A 161 8.63 17.04 -4.44
C PHE A 161 9.17 15.86 -5.26
N ALA A 162 10.46 15.82 -5.57
CA ALA A 162 11.09 14.68 -6.24
C ALA A 162 11.00 13.41 -5.39
N THR A 163 11.21 13.49 -4.07
CA THR A 163 11.01 12.36 -3.15
C THR A 163 9.60 11.78 -3.24
N LEU A 164 8.56 12.62 -3.28
CA LEU A 164 7.18 12.16 -3.49
C LEU A 164 7.04 11.43 -4.84
N ILE A 165 7.48 12.05 -5.93
CA ILE A 165 7.34 11.49 -7.29
C ILE A 165 8.14 10.19 -7.45
N ASP A 166 9.30 10.05 -6.82
CA ASP A 166 10.10 8.83 -6.84
C ASP A 166 9.44 7.71 -6.04
N GLY A 167 8.80 8.02 -4.90
CA GLY A 167 7.99 7.06 -4.15
C GLY A 167 6.76 6.59 -4.94
N ASP A 168 6.04 7.52 -5.54
CA ASP A 168 4.80 7.26 -6.27
C ASP A 168 5.01 6.34 -7.48
N GLN A 169 6.17 6.38 -8.13
CA GLN A 169 6.53 5.50 -9.25
C GLN A 169 6.40 4.01 -8.88
N TRP A 170 6.69 3.65 -7.64
CA TRP A 170 6.61 2.27 -7.15
C TRP A 170 5.18 1.82 -6.78
N MET A 171 4.24 2.78 -6.67
CA MET A 171 2.84 2.54 -6.29
C MET A 171 1.88 2.61 -7.49
N ILE A 172 2.41 2.83 -8.70
CA ILE A 172 1.65 2.93 -9.94
C ILE A 172 1.79 1.63 -10.72
N TYR A 173 0.67 1.08 -11.18
CA TYR A 173 0.64 -0.05 -12.11
C TYR A 173 0.04 0.36 -13.45
N ARG A 174 0.42 -0.36 -14.51
CA ARG A 174 -0.07 -0.09 -15.87
C ARG A 174 -1.09 -1.14 -16.26
N ASN A 175 -2.28 -0.70 -16.68
CA ASN A 175 -3.16 -1.54 -17.47
C ASN A 175 -2.53 -1.73 -18.85
N VAL A 176 -2.07 -2.94 -19.15
CA VAL A 176 -1.28 -3.19 -20.36
C VAL A 176 -2.11 -3.16 -21.64
N LEU A 177 -3.43 -3.34 -21.51
CA LEU A 177 -4.39 -3.33 -22.62
C LEU A 177 -4.75 -1.90 -23.04
N THR A 178 -5.03 -1.03 -22.07
CA THR A 178 -5.42 0.38 -22.33
C THR A 178 -4.21 1.32 -22.38
N GLY A 179 -3.12 0.94 -21.74
CA GLY A 179 -1.94 1.76 -21.53
C GLY A 179 -2.09 2.82 -20.44
N ILE A 180 -3.20 2.80 -19.70
CA ILE A 180 -3.48 3.73 -18.61
C ILE A 180 -2.65 3.32 -17.38
N LEU A 181 -2.12 4.33 -16.69
CA LEU A 181 -1.48 4.18 -15.40
C LEU A 181 -2.52 4.39 -14.30
N HIS A 182 -2.58 3.45 -13.37
CA HIS A 182 -3.47 3.47 -12.22
C HIS A 182 -2.63 3.60 -10.95
N TRP A 183 -3.21 4.30 -9.98
CA TRP A 183 -2.64 4.53 -8.66
C TRP A 183 -3.72 4.16 -7.65
N ASP A 184 -3.32 3.47 -6.60
CA ASP A 184 -4.11 2.48 -5.85
C ASP A 184 -5.49 2.92 -5.28
N PHE A 185 -6.26 1.91 -4.85
CA PHE A 185 -7.69 1.92 -4.58
C PHE A 185 -8.17 2.80 -3.39
N PRO A 186 -9.46 3.21 -3.40
CA PRO A 186 -10.11 3.88 -2.29
C PRO A 186 -10.35 2.95 -1.07
N LEU A 187 -10.44 3.59 0.10
CA LEU A 187 -10.54 3.03 1.45
C LEU A 187 -11.59 1.91 1.66
N GLY A 188 -11.27 0.96 2.54
CA GLY A 188 -12.17 -0.04 3.13
C GLY A 188 -11.55 -0.66 4.38
N PHE A 189 -12.36 -1.16 5.32
CA PHE A 189 -11.90 -1.55 6.67
C PHE A 189 -10.71 -2.52 6.63
N HIS A 190 -10.84 -3.62 5.89
CA HIS A 190 -9.83 -4.67 5.82
C HIS A 190 -8.68 -4.37 4.83
N LEU A 191 -8.67 -3.20 4.15
CA LEU A 191 -7.60 -2.90 3.19
C LEU A 191 -6.24 -2.68 3.87
N SER A 192 -6.23 -2.42 5.18
CA SER A 192 -5.00 -2.26 5.97
C SER A 192 -4.59 -3.53 6.73
N ASP A 193 -5.32 -4.64 6.58
CA ASP A 193 -5.13 -5.87 7.36
C ASP A 193 -4.14 -6.84 6.68
N GLY A 194 -3.06 -6.29 6.10
CA GLY A 194 -2.07 -7.06 5.34
C GLY A 194 -2.55 -7.45 3.93
N ALA A 195 -3.26 -6.55 3.25
CA ALA A 195 -3.72 -6.77 1.89
C ALA A 195 -2.56 -6.94 0.89
N VAL A 196 -2.72 -7.80 -0.11
CA VAL A 196 -1.71 -8.08 -1.15
C VAL A 196 -2.37 -8.06 -2.53
N TYR A 197 -2.03 -7.08 -3.35
CA TYR A 197 -2.50 -7.00 -4.74
C TYR A 197 -1.46 -7.55 -5.71
N THR A 198 -1.87 -8.48 -6.59
CA THR A 198 -1.00 -9.03 -7.64
C THR A 198 -1.42 -8.50 -9.02
N TYR A 199 -0.71 -7.49 -9.52
CA TYR A 199 -0.96 -6.92 -10.85
C TYR A 199 -0.03 -7.54 -11.90
N LEU A 200 -0.58 -8.17 -12.93
CA LEU A 200 0.18 -8.69 -14.08
C LEU A 200 -0.15 -7.89 -15.34
N GLN A 201 -1.43 -7.81 -15.67
CA GLN A 201 -1.99 -7.10 -16.82
C GLN A 201 -2.58 -5.73 -16.42
N GLY A 202 -2.81 -5.51 -15.12
CA GLY A 202 -3.42 -4.30 -14.58
C GLY A 202 -4.94 -4.25 -14.70
N THR A 203 -5.58 -5.38 -14.99
CA THR A 203 -7.05 -5.52 -15.09
C THR A 203 -7.64 -6.37 -13.97
N GLU A 204 -6.80 -7.02 -13.17
CA GLU A 204 -7.18 -8.04 -12.18
C GLU A 204 -8.21 -7.51 -11.17
N TYR A 205 -8.04 -6.26 -10.75
CA TYR A 205 -8.86 -5.59 -9.75
C TYR A 205 -9.64 -4.37 -10.28
N GLU A 206 -9.58 -4.10 -11.60
CA GLU A 206 -10.22 -2.93 -12.20
C GLU A 206 -11.76 -3.00 -12.11
N ASP A 207 -12.40 -1.96 -11.59
CA ASP A 207 -13.86 -1.81 -11.48
C ASP A 207 -14.59 -2.98 -10.79
N ILE A 208 -13.98 -3.60 -9.77
CA ILE A 208 -14.61 -4.72 -9.03
C ILE A 208 -15.09 -4.39 -7.62
N ALA A 209 -14.65 -3.28 -7.04
CA ALA A 209 -14.89 -2.96 -5.62
C ALA A 209 -16.38 -3.00 -5.21
N ALA A 210 -17.29 -2.60 -6.09
CA ALA A 210 -18.73 -2.69 -5.82
C ALA A 210 -19.26 -4.13 -5.71
N SER A 211 -18.58 -5.11 -6.30
CA SER A 211 -18.96 -6.53 -6.29
C SER A 211 -18.08 -7.38 -5.38
N TRP A 212 -17.07 -6.80 -4.73
CA TRP A 212 -16.23 -7.50 -3.77
C TRP A 212 -17.03 -7.96 -2.55
N ASP A 213 -16.67 -9.15 -2.06
CA ASP A 213 -16.84 -9.47 -0.66
C ASP A 213 -15.70 -8.81 0.12
N TRP A 214 -16.01 -7.77 0.89
CA TRP A 214 -15.03 -6.99 1.64
C TRP A 214 -14.40 -7.76 2.81
N ASN A 215 -14.92 -8.93 3.19
CA ASN A 215 -14.25 -9.84 4.12
C ASN A 215 -13.28 -10.79 3.40
N LEU A 216 -13.18 -10.76 2.08
CA LEU A 216 -12.27 -11.62 1.30
C LEU A 216 -11.24 -10.78 0.52
N ILE A 217 -10.74 -9.70 1.10
CA ILE A 217 -9.70 -8.88 0.45
C ILE A 217 -8.42 -9.71 0.27
N PRO A 218 -7.78 -9.68 -0.90
CA PRO A 218 -6.56 -10.44 -1.17
C PRO A 218 -5.49 -10.30 -0.07
N GLY A 219 -4.92 -11.40 0.41
CA GLY A 219 -3.77 -11.42 1.34
C GLY A 219 -4.10 -11.38 2.84
N ILE A 220 -5.26 -10.85 3.22
CA ILE A 220 -5.61 -10.59 4.63
C ILE A 220 -5.76 -11.89 5.44
N THR A 221 -5.73 -11.75 6.77
CA THR A 221 -6.26 -12.77 7.69
C THR A 221 -7.35 -12.16 8.56
N VAL A 222 -8.55 -12.74 8.55
CA VAL A 222 -9.77 -12.10 9.07
C VAL A 222 -10.69 -13.10 9.76
N ASP A 223 -11.41 -12.64 10.78
CA ASP A 223 -12.60 -13.29 11.32
C ASP A 223 -13.80 -12.86 10.48
N TYR A 224 -14.22 -13.71 9.54
CA TYR A 224 -15.21 -13.38 8.52
C TYR A 224 -16.53 -12.87 9.14
N ASP A 225 -17.02 -11.72 8.67
CA ASP A 225 -18.19 -11.00 9.22
C ASP A 225 -18.04 -10.55 10.69
N GLY A 226 -16.83 -10.63 11.26
CA GLY A 226 -16.55 -10.21 12.63
C GLY A 226 -16.50 -8.71 12.83
N THR A 227 -16.20 -7.96 11.77
CA THR A 227 -16.08 -6.50 11.85
C THR A 227 -16.80 -5.78 10.71
N PRO A 228 -18.14 -5.71 10.75
CA PRO A 228 -18.91 -4.97 9.76
C PRO A 228 -18.55 -3.49 9.75
N LEU A 229 -18.23 -2.93 8.57
CA LEU A 229 -17.91 -1.52 8.41
C LEU A 229 -19.16 -0.65 8.59
N THR A 230 -19.07 0.35 9.48
CA THR A 230 -20.06 1.43 9.63
C THR A 230 -19.39 2.80 9.48
N CYS A 231 -20.16 3.84 9.16
CA CYS A 231 -19.61 5.18 8.93
C CYS A 231 -18.89 5.78 10.16
N ASP A 232 -19.32 5.40 11.37
CA ASP A 232 -18.69 5.81 12.64
C ASP A 232 -17.48 4.94 13.03
N GLN A 233 -17.18 3.90 12.26
CA GLN A 233 -16.11 2.94 12.48
C GLN A 233 -15.22 2.80 11.23
N ALA A 234 -15.04 3.91 10.50
CA ALA A 234 -14.31 3.90 9.23
C ALA A 234 -12.78 4.01 9.37
N GLN A 235 -12.27 4.43 10.53
CA GLN A 235 -10.84 4.66 10.74
C GLN A 235 -10.43 4.31 12.17
N PHE A 236 -9.34 3.56 12.28
CA PHE A 236 -8.71 3.18 13.55
C PHE A 236 -7.20 3.21 13.42
N THR A 237 -6.51 3.63 14.49
CA THR A 237 -5.05 3.43 14.62
C THR A 237 -4.78 1.99 15.05
N GLY A 238 -3.79 1.34 14.43
CA GLY A 238 -3.38 0.00 14.79
C GLY A 238 -2.90 -0.12 16.24
N VAL A 239 -3.08 -1.30 16.84
CA VAL A 239 -2.69 -1.55 18.25
C VAL A 239 -1.20 -1.87 18.39
N ASN A 240 -0.60 -2.49 17.38
CA ASN A 240 0.78 -2.95 17.41
C ASN A 240 1.65 -2.04 16.57
N SER A 241 2.86 -1.72 17.07
CA SER A 241 3.85 -0.95 16.32
C SER A 241 4.64 -1.77 15.31
N PHE A 242 4.70 -3.11 15.46
CA PHE A 242 5.51 -3.97 14.58
C PHE A 242 4.80 -4.18 13.22
N ALA A 243 5.00 -3.23 12.32
CA ALA A 243 4.51 -3.26 10.94
C ALA A 243 5.51 -2.52 10.03
N GLY A 244 6.13 -3.24 9.10
CA GLY A 244 7.16 -2.68 8.24
C GLY A 244 7.89 -3.76 7.48
N GLY A 245 9.13 -3.49 7.06
CA GLY A 245 9.89 -4.43 6.27
C GLY A 245 11.37 -4.12 6.15
N VAL A 246 12.13 -5.06 5.61
CA VAL A 246 13.55 -4.91 5.25
C VAL A 246 13.69 -5.11 3.76
N SER A 247 14.51 -4.30 3.10
CA SER A 247 14.78 -4.39 1.68
C SER A 247 16.25 -4.18 1.39
N ASN A 248 16.79 -5.00 0.50
CA ASN A 248 18.10 -4.78 -0.10
C ASN A 248 17.99 -4.33 -1.58
N GLU A 249 16.87 -3.69 -1.92
CA GLU A 249 16.46 -3.24 -3.27
C GLU A 249 16.11 -4.37 -4.26
N GLN A 250 16.62 -5.59 -4.06
CA GLN A 250 16.37 -6.73 -4.94
C GLN A 250 15.39 -7.76 -4.36
N THR A 251 15.46 -7.97 -3.05
CA THR A 251 14.63 -8.89 -2.25
C THR A 251 14.20 -8.17 -0.97
N GLY A 252 13.13 -8.65 -0.34
CA GLY A 252 12.59 -7.97 0.83
C GLY A 252 11.72 -8.83 1.71
N ILE A 253 11.52 -8.39 2.94
CA ILE A 253 10.51 -8.95 3.85
C ILE A 253 9.54 -7.82 4.18
N ALA A 254 8.25 -8.06 4.04
CA ALA A 254 7.23 -7.30 4.76
C ALA A 254 6.76 -8.15 5.96
N ALA A 255 6.50 -7.53 7.10
CA ALA A 255 6.06 -8.21 8.30
C ALA A 255 5.10 -7.33 9.09
N MET A 256 4.03 -7.95 9.61
CA MET A 256 3.02 -7.26 10.38
C MET A 256 2.52 -8.12 11.53
N ARG A 257 2.47 -7.52 12.71
CA ARG A 257 1.68 -8.01 13.84
C ARG A 257 0.38 -7.23 13.88
N PHE A 258 -0.73 -7.93 13.79
CA PHE A 258 -2.05 -7.33 13.80
C PHE A 258 -2.84 -7.77 15.02
N THR A 259 -3.61 -6.83 15.54
CA THR A 259 -4.72 -7.06 16.44
C THR A 259 -5.83 -6.17 15.92
N ASN A 260 -7.03 -6.72 15.72
CA ASN A 260 -8.17 -5.95 15.26
C ASN A 260 -8.37 -4.73 16.18
N PRO A 261 -8.22 -3.49 15.68
CA PRO A 261 -8.16 -2.32 16.54
C PRO A 261 -9.54 -1.92 17.09
N LEU A 262 -10.62 -2.39 16.48
CA LEU A 262 -11.98 -2.15 16.94
C LEU A 262 -12.41 -3.18 17.98
N THR A 263 -12.22 -4.47 17.71
CA THR A 263 -12.77 -5.54 18.55
C THR A 263 -11.77 -6.14 19.53
N GLY A 264 -10.48 -6.11 19.20
CA GLY A 264 -9.42 -6.84 19.91
C GLY A 264 -9.56 -8.37 19.84
N SER A 265 -10.53 -8.90 19.09
CA SER A 265 -10.89 -10.32 19.11
C SER A 265 -10.00 -11.20 18.22
N LEU A 266 -9.50 -10.64 17.12
CA LEU A 266 -8.58 -11.30 16.20
C LEU A 266 -7.18 -10.73 16.33
N SER A 267 -6.18 -11.61 16.36
CA SER A 267 -4.77 -11.24 16.24
C SER A 267 -4.02 -12.25 15.40
N TRP A 268 -3.01 -11.79 14.68
CA TRP A 268 -2.12 -12.64 13.90
C TRP A 268 -0.75 -12.00 13.71
N GLN A 269 0.21 -12.84 13.35
CA GLN A 269 1.51 -12.43 12.84
C GLN A 269 1.63 -12.96 11.42
N LYS A 270 2.12 -12.14 10.50
CA LYS A 270 2.28 -12.55 9.09
C LYS A 270 3.52 -11.89 8.48
N ALA A 271 4.31 -12.70 7.78
CA ALA A 271 5.48 -12.25 7.03
C ALA A 271 5.35 -12.67 5.56
N TRP A 272 5.72 -11.76 4.67
CA TRP A 272 5.82 -11.95 3.23
C TRP A 272 7.28 -11.77 2.82
N PHE A 273 7.89 -12.82 2.29
CA PHE A 273 9.25 -12.84 1.79
C PHE A 273 9.20 -12.72 0.26
N PHE A 274 9.77 -11.66 -0.28
CA PHE A 274 9.91 -11.41 -1.71
C PHE A 274 11.31 -11.84 -2.14
N LEU A 275 11.36 -12.89 -2.95
CA LEU A 275 12.58 -13.58 -3.34
C LEU A 275 12.94 -13.30 -4.79
N GLU A 276 14.18 -13.64 -5.15
CA GLU A 276 14.58 -13.71 -6.55
C GLU A 276 13.74 -14.77 -7.31
N ASN A 277 13.78 -14.71 -8.64
CA ASN A 277 13.00 -15.56 -9.56
C ASN A 277 11.46 -15.38 -9.45
N ASP A 278 11.00 -14.21 -9.01
CA ASP A 278 9.59 -13.85 -8.86
C ASP A 278 8.82 -14.86 -8.00
N ILE A 279 9.34 -15.14 -6.81
CA ILE A 279 8.69 -16.00 -5.81
C ILE A 279 8.38 -15.17 -4.58
N GLN A 280 7.15 -15.28 -4.10
CA GLN A 280 6.76 -14.77 -2.80
C GLN A 280 6.53 -15.96 -1.87
N HIS A 281 7.17 -15.98 -0.71
CA HIS A 281 6.88 -16.96 0.33
C HIS A 281 6.15 -16.29 1.49
N VAL A 282 5.12 -16.93 2.04
CA VAL A 282 4.28 -16.35 3.09
C VAL A 282 4.27 -17.26 4.30
N MET A 283 4.49 -16.68 5.47
CA MET A 283 4.41 -17.37 6.76
C MET A 283 3.41 -16.68 7.68
N ILE A 284 2.55 -17.49 8.31
CA ILE A 284 1.60 -17.07 9.33
C ILE A 284 1.87 -17.92 10.58
N PRO A 285 2.82 -17.51 11.43
CA PRO A 285 3.26 -18.29 12.58
C PRO A 285 2.22 -18.43 13.70
N ALA A 286 1.29 -17.48 13.80
CA ALA A 286 0.32 -17.43 14.88
C ALA A 286 -0.95 -16.71 14.42
N VAL A 287 -2.10 -17.32 14.69
CA VAL A 287 -3.43 -16.73 14.56
C VAL A 287 -4.19 -17.05 15.85
N SER A 288 -4.89 -16.07 16.39
CA SER A 288 -5.75 -16.23 17.56
C SER A 288 -7.03 -15.43 17.34
N SER A 289 -8.17 -16.09 17.51
CA SER A 289 -9.48 -15.45 17.54
C SER A 289 -10.25 -15.86 18.79
N THR A 290 -10.98 -14.91 19.38
CA THR A 290 -11.95 -15.16 20.46
C THR A 290 -13.40 -15.13 19.98
N THR A 291 -13.63 -15.05 18.67
CA THR A 291 -14.98 -15.06 18.06
C THR A 291 -15.41 -16.46 17.66
N ASP A 292 -16.72 -16.68 17.52
CA ASP A 292 -17.27 -17.90 16.90
C ASP A 292 -17.27 -17.83 15.36
N ASN A 293 -16.83 -16.70 14.77
CA ASN A 293 -16.73 -16.54 13.33
C ASN A 293 -15.59 -17.38 12.73
N PRO A 294 -15.75 -17.92 11.51
CA PRO A 294 -14.66 -18.56 10.78
C PRO A 294 -13.49 -17.59 10.58
N VAL A 295 -12.27 -18.11 10.68
CA VAL A 295 -11.06 -17.32 10.45
C VAL A 295 -10.41 -17.75 9.15
N PHE A 296 -10.24 -16.81 8.22
CA PHE A 296 -9.71 -17.07 6.89
C PHE A 296 -8.40 -16.36 6.66
N THR A 297 -7.47 -17.02 5.97
CA THR A 297 -6.42 -16.33 5.22
C THR A 297 -6.81 -16.31 3.75
N VAL A 298 -7.00 -15.13 3.20
CA VAL A 298 -7.40 -14.97 1.80
C VAL A 298 -6.17 -15.02 0.90
N LEU A 299 -6.21 -15.86 -0.13
CA LEU A 299 -5.15 -15.97 -1.13
C LEU A 299 -5.33 -14.90 -2.22
N ASP A 300 -6.55 -14.76 -2.74
CA ASP A 300 -6.89 -13.75 -3.74
C ASP A 300 -8.42 -13.58 -3.86
N GLN A 301 -8.85 -12.43 -4.38
CA GLN A 301 -10.20 -12.14 -4.86
C GLN A 301 -10.13 -11.14 -6.02
N LYS A 302 -10.15 -11.65 -7.24
CA LYS A 302 -9.96 -10.88 -8.48
C LYS A 302 -10.97 -11.26 -9.56
N ARG A 303 -10.95 -10.55 -10.70
CA ARG A 303 -11.73 -10.95 -11.87
C ARG A 303 -11.40 -12.39 -12.25
N HIS A 304 -12.44 -13.19 -12.48
CA HIS A 304 -12.27 -14.54 -12.99
C HIS A 304 -11.79 -14.50 -14.44
N ASN A 305 -10.64 -15.12 -14.71
CA ASN A 305 -10.07 -15.23 -16.05
C ASN A 305 -9.45 -16.62 -16.28
N GLY A 306 -9.97 -17.36 -17.26
CA GLY A 306 -9.43 -18.67 -17.63
C GLY A 306 -9.75 -19.80 -16.64
N GLN A 307 -9.03 -20.92 -16.77
CA GLN A 307 -9.23 -22.09 -15.93
C GLN A 307 -8.65 -21.92 -14.53
N ILE A 308 -9.25 -22.61 -13.56
CA ILE A 308 -8.72 -22.75 -12.20
C ILE A 308 -8.29 -24.21 -12.03
N LEU A 309 -7.07 -24.44 -11.58
CA LEU A 309 -6.52 -25.77 -11.36
C LEU A 309 -6.21 -25.96 -9.87
N VAL A 310 -6.65 -27.08 -9.31
CA VAL A 310 -6.20 -27.57 -8.00
C VAL A 310 -5.53 -28.91 -8.22
N ASP A 311 -4.28 -29.04 -7.78
CA ASP A 311 -3.46 -30.24 -8.00
C ASP A 311 -3.37 -30.68 -9.47
N GLY A 312 -3.39 -29.70 -10.38
CA GLY A 312 -3.36 -29.92 -11.83
C GLY A 312 -4.71 -30.32 -12.45
N PHE A 313 -5.79 -30.37 -11.67
CA PHE A 313 -7.13 -30.71 -12.16
C PHE A 313 -8.03 -29.48 -12.26
N PRO A 314 -8.74 -29.29 -13.39
CA PRO A 314 -9.65 -28.17 -13.56
C PRO A 314 -10.88 -28.28 -12.67
N ILE A 315 -11.28 -27.14 -12.12
CA ILE A 315 -12.50 -26.97 -11.32
C ILE A 315 -13.39 -25.89 -11.97
N GLY A 316 -14.67 -25.84 -11.61
CA GLY A 316 -15.61 -24.91 -12.26
C GLY A 316 -16.70 -24.30 -11.37
N GLU A 317 -16.80 -24.69 -10.11
CA GLU A 317 -17.80 -24.17 -9.16
C GLU A 317 -17.19 -24.04 -7.76
N LYS A 318 -17.98 -23.53 -6.80
CA LYS A 318 -17.59 -23.47 -5.39
C LYS A 318 -17.21 -24.85 -4.87
N THR A 319 -15.95 -25.00 -4.48
CA THR A 319 -15.37 -26.31 -4.13
C THR A 319 -14.43 -26.17 -2.93
N ASN A 320 -14.51 -27.12 -2.01
CA ASN A 320 -13.63 -27.20 -0.84
C ASN A 320 -12.68 -28.39 -1.00
N PHE A 321 -11.41 -28.18 -0.64
CA PHE A 321 -10.35 -29.18 -0.71
C PHE A 321 -9.70 -29.36 0.65
N THR A 322 -9.30 -30.59 0.94
CA THR A 322 -8.54 -30.95 2.14
C THR A 322 -7.19 -31.50 1.69
N ARG A 323 -6.10 -30.95 2.22
CA ARG A 323 -4.71 -31.26 1.83
C ARG A 323 -4.42 -31.02 0.33
N PRO A 324 -4.83 -29.89 -0.28
CA PRO A 324 -4.36 -29.56 -1.61
C PRO A 324 -2.84 -29.33 -1.58
N LEU A 325 -2.16 -29.68 -2.66
CA LEU A 325 -0.74 -29.40 -2.86
C LEU A 325 -0.54 -28.05 -3.54
N SER A 326 -1.45 -27.70 -4.45
CA SER A 326 -1.31 -26.55 -5.33
C SER A 326 -2.64 -25.94 -5.77
N LEU A 327 -2.60 -24.65 -6.10
CA LEU A 327 -3.65 -23.91 -6.78
C LEU A 327 -2.99 -23.11 -7.93
N TRP A 328 -3.62 -23.03 -9.08
CA TRP A 328 -3.21 -22.14 -10.16
C TRP A 328 -4.43 -21.47 -10.78
N HIS A 329 -4.37 -20.15 -10.96
CA HIS A 329 -5.39 -19.35 -11.65
C HIS A 329 -4.77 -18.10 -12.26
N ASP A 330 -5.10 -17.81 -13.52
CA ASP A 330 -4.79 -16.53 -14.18
C ASP A 330 -3.32 -16.10 -14.00
N ASN A 331 -2.41 -17.00 -14.35
CA ASN A 331 -0.96 -16.86 -14.25
C ASN A 331 -0.39 -16.62 -12.84
N VAL A 332 -1.14 -17.00 -11.80
CA VAL A 332 -0.66 -17.02 -10.42
C VAL A 332 -0.78 -18.44 -9.87
N GLY A 333 0.36 -19.01 -9.47
CA GLY A 333 0.44 -20.33 -8.85
C GLY A 333 0.69 -20.26 -7.35
N TYR A 334 0.16 -21.21 -6.60
CA TYR A 334 0.33 -21.36 -5.15
C TYR A 334 0.77 -22.79 -4.85
N ILE A 335 1.75 -22.95 -3.95
CA ILE A 335 2.16 -24.24 -3.38
C ILE A 335 2.02 -24.18 -1.88
N PHE A 336 1.33 -25.16 -1.31
CA PHE A 336 1.02 -25.23 0.11
C PHE A 336 1.96 -26.18 0.83
N GLU A 337 2.53 -25.73 1.96
CA GLU A 337 3.32 -26.60 2.82
C GLU A 337 2.45 -27.72 3.39
N GLN A 338 2.96 -28.96 3.30
CA GLN A 338 2.27 -30.12 3.83
C GLN A 338 2.72 -30.37 5.26
N THR A 339 1.80 -30.22 6.21
CA THR A 339 2.02 -30.52 7.63
C THR A 339 1.16 -31.73 8.06
N GLU A 340 1.25 -32.09 9.34
CA GLU A 340 0.36 -33.11 9.91
C GLU A 340 -1.11 -32.63 9.92
N GLU A 341 -1.33 -31.34 10.17
CA GLU A 341 -2.65 -30.72 10.14
C GLU A 341 -3.06 -30.43 8.69
N PRO A 342 -4.20 -30.95 8.23
CA PRO A 342 -4.61 -30.79 6.85
C PRO A 342 -5.05 -29.34 6.58
N LEU A 343 -4.41 -28.69 5.62
CA LEU A 343 -4.88 -27.41 5.10
C LEU A 343 -6.25 -27.56 4.43
N ALA A 344 -7.18 -26.67 4.75
CA ALA A 344 -8.49 -26.56 4.12
C ALA A 344 -8.51 -25.36 3.17
N LEU A 345 -8.69 -25.62 1.87
CA LEU A 345 -8.77 -24.60 0.83
C LEU A 345 -10.21 -24.51 0.32
N SER A 346 -10.75 -23.31 0.29
CA SER A 346 -12.05 -23.03 -0.32
C SER A 346 -11.85 -22.14 -1.53
N ILE A 347 -12.57 -22.44 -2.61
CA ILE A 347 -12.58 -21.65 -3.84
C ILE A 347 -14.03 -21.33 -4.19
N GLU A 348 -14.26 -20.09 -4.60
CA GLU A 348 -15.53 -19.61 -5.12
C GLU A 348 -15.33 -18.87 -6.44
N VAL A 349 -16.15 -19.19 -7.42
CA VAL A 349 -16.10 -18.59 -8.76
C VAL A 349 -17.51 -18.31 -9.26
N GLY A 350 -17.69 -17.16 -9.92
CA GLY A 350 -18.95 -16.81 -10.58
C GLY A 350 -19.35 -15.35 -10.44
N PRO A 351 -20.52 -14.98 -11.00
CA PRO A 351 -21.02 -13.61 -10.98
C PRO A 351 -21.37 -13.15 -9.56
N LYS A 352 -20.76 -12.05 -9.13
CA LYS A 352 -21.05 -11.31 -7.90
C LYS A 352 -21.67 -9.98 -8.25
N THR A 353 -22.70 -9.57 -7.51
CA THR A 353 -23.39 -8.30 -7.74
C THR A 353 -23.37 -7.47 -6.49
N GLY A 354 -22.99 -6.21 -6.62
CA GLY A 354 -23.20 -5.20 -5.60
C GLY A 354 -23.41 -3.82 -6.19
N ASN A 355 -23.26 -2.77 -5.40
CA ASN A 355 -23.76 -1.43 -5.76
C ASN A 355 -22.72 -0.35 -5.48
N TRP A 356 -22.31 0.37 -6.52
CA TRP A 356 -21.37 1.49 -6.39
C TRP A 356 -21.87 2.60 -5.47
N SER A 357 -23.19 2.82 -5.41
CA SER A 357 -23.80 3.81 -4.52
C SER A 357 -23.81 3.37 -3.05
N ALA A 358 -23.52 2.09 -2.75
CA ALA A 358 -23.42 1.60 -1.38
C ALA A 358 -22.02 1.79 -0.78
N ILE A 359 -20.99 1.94 -1.62
CA ILE A 359 -19.59 2.08 -1.20
C ILE A 359 -19.00 3.47 -1.50
N GLY A 360 -19.80 4.39 -2.03
CA GLY A 360 -19.33 5.73 -2.36
C GLY A 360 -20.38 6.63 -2.98
N ILE A 361 -19.95 7.76 -3.53
CA ILE A 361 -20.82 8.80 -4.12
C ILE A 361 -21.22 8.52 -5.58
N SER A 362 -20.78 7.40 -6.15
CA SER A 362 -21.06 7.05 -7.54
C SER A 362 -22.55 6.79 -7.76
N ALA A 363 -23.10 7.38 -8.83
CA ALA A 363 -24.48 7.19 -9.25
C ALA A 363 -24.68 6.02 -10.22
N GLN A 364 -23.64 5.22 -10.47
CA GLN A 364 -23.68 4.11 -11.45
C GLN A 364 -24.64 2.98 -11.04
N GLY A 365 -24.88 2.79 -9.74
CA GLY A 365 -25.80 1.76 -9.23
C GLY A 365 -25.21 0.35 -9.22
N LEU A 366 -26.02 -0.66 -9.56
CA LEU A 366 -25.63 -2.06 -9.52
C LEU A 366 -24.54 -2.39 -10.55
N ALA A 367 -23.57 -3.18 -10.15
CA ALA A 367 -22.56 -3.79 -11.00
C ALA A 367 -22.50 -5.29 -10.73
N THR A 368 -22.36 -6.08 -11.79
CA THR A 368 -22.14 -7.52 -11.71
C THR A 368 -20.80 -7.85 -12.35
N VAL A 369 -19.94 -8.55 -11.61
CA VAL A 369 -18.60 -8.95 -12.04
C VAL A 369 -18.42 -10.44 -11.82
N ASP A 370 -17.86 -11.14 -12.80
CA ASP A 370 -17.44 -12.54 -12.62
C ASP A 370 -16.12 -12.56 -11.82
N LEU A 371 -16.17 -13.10 -10.59
CA LEU A 371 -15.05 -13.07 -9.65
C LEU A 371 -14.56 -14.49 -9.35
N PHE A 372 -13.25 -14.58 -9.09
CA PHE A 372 -12.58 -15.71 -8.47
C PHE A 372 -12.16 -15.29 -7.07
N ALA A 373 -12.41 -16.13 -6.07
CA ALA A 373 -11.93 -15.97 -4.70
C ALA A 373 -11.39 -17.30 -4.17
N ALA A 374 -10.27 -17.26 -3.45
CA ALA A 374 -9.69 -18.44 -2.80
C ALA A 374 -9.17 -18.07 -1.41
N TRP A 375 -9.43 -18.93 -0.43
CA TRP A 375 -8.99 -18.72 0.95
C TRP A 375 -8.72 -20.03 1.67
N ILE A 376 -7.86 -19.95 2.69
CA ILE A 376 -7.52 -21.03 3.59
C ILE A 376 -8.33 -20.85 4.87
N ASP A 377 -8.98 -21.92 5.31
CA ASP A 377 -9.76 -21.95 6.55
C ASP A 377 -8.88 -22.35 7.75
N HIS A 378 -8.99 -21.60 8.85
CA HIS A 378 -8.30 -21.86 10.12
C HIS A 378 -9.23 -22.57 11.12
N ASP A 379 -9.87 -23.66 10.68
CA ASP A 379 -10.82 -24.47 11.48
C ASP A 379 -10.22 -25.17 12.72
N THR A 380 -8.91 -25.07 12.93
CA THR A 380 -8.22 -25.70 14.08
C THR A 380 -8.17 -24.75 15.28
N THR A 381 -8.25 -25.31 16.50
CA THR A 381 -8.20 -24.52 17.74
C THR A 381 -7.10 -25.02 18.68
N PRO A 382 -5.99 -24.27 18.88
CA PRO A 382 -5.63 -23.05 18.16
C PRO A 382 -5.24 -23.33 16.70
N PRO A 383 -5.32 -22.34 15.80
CA PRO A 383 -4.84 -22.48 14.43
C PRO A 383 -3.37 -22.90 14.37
N ALA A 384 -3.05 -23.88 13.53
CA ALA A 384 -1.68 -24.29 13.27
C ALA A 384 -0.91 -23.23 12.45
N PRO A 385 0.43 -23.10 12.62
CA PRO A 385 1.24 -22.26 11.74
C PRO A 385 1.07 -22.66 10.27
N LEU A 386 0.93 -21.66 9.41
CA LEU A 386 0.71 -21.84 7.98
C LEU A 386 1.88 -21.26 7.18
N SER A 387 2.29 -21.95 6.11
CA SER A 387 3.13 -21.35 5.08
C SER A 387 2.72 -21.80 3.67
N TYR A 388 2.96 -20.93 2.69
CA TYR A 388 2.75 -21.21 1.27
C TYR A 388 3.65 -20.33 0.41
N SER A 389 3.90 -20.76 -0.81
CA SER A 389 4.65 -19.98 -1.81
C SER A 389 3.73 -19.59 -2.96
N VAL A 390 3.85 -18.36 -3.42
CA VAL A 390 3.13 -17.76 -4.54
C VAL A 390 4.13 -17.54 -5.67
N PHE A 391 3.69 -17.85 -6.88
CA PHE A 391 4.44 -17.72 -8.12
C PHE A 391 3.63 -16.81 -9.05
N PRO A 392 3.81 -15.48 -8.97
CA PRO A 392 3.22 -14.56 -9.93
C PRO A 392 3.82 -14.77 -11.33
N ALA A 393 3.09 -14.30 -12.35
CA ALA A 393 3.52 -14.28 -13.75
C ALA A 393 4.00 -15.65 -14.30
N VAL A 394 3.35 -16.74 -13.90
CA VAL A 394 3.69 -18.09 -14.37
C VAL A 394 2.53 -18.73 -15.11
N ASP A 395 2.72 -19.05 -16.39
CA ASP A 395 1.74 -19.82 -17.14
C ASP A 395 1.60 -21.26 -16.62
N GLU A 396 0.46 -21.88 -16.88
CA GLU A 396 0.12 -23.21 -16.37
C GLU A 396 1.16 -24.28 -16.75
N PRO A 397 1.58 -24.42 -18.02
CA PRO A 397 2.60 -25.41 -18.39
C PRO A 397 3.94 -25.21 -17.67
N SER A 398 4.32 -23.96 -17.40
CA SER A 398 5.58 -23.61 -16.75
C SER A 398 5.53 -23.70 -15.22
N PHE A 399 4.34 -23.70 -14.62
CA PHE A 399 4.16 -23.65 -13.17
C PHE A 399 4.87 -24.80 -12.45
N THR A 400 4.60 -26.04 -12.85
CA THR A 400 5.22 -27.22 -12.22
C THR A 400 6.74 -27.23 -12.37
N HIS A 401 7.27 -26.74 -13.50
CA HIS A 401 8.70 -26.62 -13.72
C HIS A 401 9.32 -25.56 -12.78
N LYS A 402 8.70 -24.38 -12.68
CA LYS A 402 9.15 -23.30 -11.78
C LYS A 402 9.14 -23.76 -10.32
N VAL A 403 8.10 -24.48 -9.90
CA VAL A 403 8.01 -25.08 -8.55
C VAL A 403 9.14 -26.07 -8.30
N SER A 404 9.48 -26.92 -9.28
CA SER A 404 10.58 -27.89 -9.13
C SER A 404 11.97 -27.25 -8.97
N GLY A 405 12.13 -26.02 -9.43
CA GLY A 405 13.36 -25.24 -9.27
C GLY A 405 13.46 -24.52 -7.92
N MET A 406 12.37 -24.35 -7.18
CA MET A 406 12.37 -23.64 -5.90
C MET A 406 13.19 -24.41 -4.84
N GLN A 407 14.17 -23.74 -4.24
CA GLN A 407 15.03 -24.29 -3.17
C GLN A 407 14.87 -23.51 -1.85
N VAL A 408 13.65 -23.07 -1.55
CA VAL A 408 13.31 -22.36 -0.31
C VAL A 408 13.07 -23.37 0.82
N GLN A 409 13.75 -23.17 1.94
CA GLN A 409 13.63 -24.01 3.13
C GLN A 409 13.00 -23.22 4.27
N ASN A 410 11.94 -23.76 4.87
CA ASN A 410 11.38 -23.22 6.09
C ASN A 410 12.29 -23.55 7.27
N ILE A 411 12.87 -22.53 7.90
CA ILE A 411 13.76 -22.69 9.06
C ILE A 411 12.93 -22.68 10.36
N ALA A 412 12.06 -21.68 10.51
CA ALA A 412 11.20 -21.51 11.67
C ALA A 412 9.92 -20.77 11.27
N ASN A 413 8.78 -21.22 11.78
CA ASN A 413 7.50 -20.54 11.64
C ASN A 413 6.69 -20.70 12.93
N ASN A 414 6.97 -19.85 13.91
CA ASN A 414 6.33 -19.85 15.22
C ASN A 414 6.23 -18.43 15.79
N ALA A 415 5.50 -18.25 16.89
CA ALA A 415 5.19 -16.94 17.48
C ALA A 415 6.41 -16.05 17.82
N SER A 416 7.62 -16.62 17.86
CA SER A 416 8.87 -15.90 18.13
C SER A 416 9.68 -15.61 16.86
N VAL A 417 9.64 -16.49 15.85
CA VAL A 417 10.47 -16.37 14.63
C VAL A 417 9.72 -16.87 13.38
N SER A 418 9.78 -16.08 12.31
CA SER A 418 9.52 -16.53 10.93
C SER A 418 10.80 -16.43 10.12
N ALA A 419 11.30 -17.53 9.56
CA ALA A 419 12.59 -17.57 8.88
C ALA A 419 12.62 -18.60 7.76
N ILE A 420 13.22 -18.19 6.63
CA ILE A 420 13.49 -19.04 5.47
C ILE A 420 14.95 -18.98 5.06
N TYR A 421 15.41 -20.03 4.38
CA TYR A 421 16.68 -20.04 3.66
C TYR A 421 16.42 -20.33 2.18
N ASP A 422 16.74 -19.38 1.32
CA ASP A 422 16.82 -19.58 -0.11
C ASP A 422 18.20 -20.17 -0.44
N ALA A 423 18.22 -21.48 -0.70
CA ALA A 423 19.46 -22.19 -0.95
C ALA A 423 20.04 -21.95 -2.35
N ASP A 424 19.22 -21.49 -3.32
CA ASP A 424 19.66 -21.19 -4.68
C ASP A 424 20.52 -19.91 -4.67
N HIS A 425 20.04 -18.87 -3.99
CA HIS A 425 20.73 -17.57 -3.86
C HIS A 425 21.57 -17.46 -2.57
N ARG A 426 21.58 -18.51 -1.75
CA ARG A 426 22.28 -18.58 -0.44
C ARG A 426 21.96 -17.39 0.46
N THR A 427 20.67 -17.09 0.60
CA THR A 427 20.15 -15.97 1.39
C THR A 427 19.23 -16.46 2.49
N ALA A 428 19.52 -16.08 3.74
CA ALA A 428 18.61 -16.29 4.86
C ALA A 428 17.79 -15.02 5.10
N MET A 429 16.48 -15.16 5.28
CA MET A 429 15.56 -14.06 5.56
C MET A 429 14.80 -14.39 6.85
N ILE A 430 14.87 -13.48 7.84
CA ILE A 430 14.49 -13.76 9.22
C ILE A 430 13.68 -12.59 9.77
N VAL A 431 12.58 -12.90 10.44
CA VAL A 431 11.80 -11.97 11.27
C VAL A 431 11.85 -12.48 12.71
N PHE A 432 12.43 -11.68 13.60
CA PHE A 432 12.32 -11.87 15.05
C PHE A 432 11.15 -11.05 15.56
N TRP A 433 10.12 -11.74 16.06
CA TRP A 433 8.89 -11.10 16.50
C TRP A 433 8.97 -10.53 17.91
N ALA A 434 9.64 -11.22 18.84
CA ALA A 434 9.67 -10.81 20.24
C ALA A 434 10.59 -9.60 20.47
N ASP A 435 10.16 -8.64 21.30
CA ASP A 435 10.90 -7.40 21.57
C ASP A 435 12.30 -7.65 22.16
N ALA A 436 12.49 -8.79 22.86
CA ALA A 436 13.78 -9.24 23.37
C ALA A 436 14.66 -9.95 22.33
N GLY A 437 14.22 -9.97 21.06
CA GLY A 437 14.83 -10.71 19.97
C GLY A 437 14.67 -12.22 20.10
N GLY A 438 15.66 -12.95 19.60
CA GLY A 438 15.60 -14.40 19.53
C GLY A 438 16.81 -14.98 18.82
N SER A 439 16.77 -16.30 18.60
CA SER A 439 17.81 -17.01 17.86
C SER A 439 17.18 -18.03 16.91
N VAL A 440 17.80 -18.21 15.76
CA VAL A 440 17.38 -19.20 14.76
C VAL A 440 18.61 -19.83 14.14
N GLN A 441 18.57 -21.14 13.90
CA GLN A 441 19.65 -21.88 13.25
C GLN A 441 19.17 -22.47 11.93
N PHE A 442 19.99 -22.33 10.90
CA PHE A 442 19.78 -23.00 9.61
C PHE A 442 21.07 -23.70 9.16
N ILE A 443 20.95 -24.61 8.21
CA ILE A 443 22.08 -25.38 7.67
C ILE A 443 22.19 -25.06 6.18
N PRO A 444 23.23 -24.32 5.74
CA PRO A 444 23.36 -23.90 4.33
C PRO A 444 23.47 -25.04 3.32
N GLY A 445 23.85 -26.23 3.79
CA GLY A 445 23.88 -27.45 3.00
C GLY A 445 24.52 -28.60 3.78
N LEU A 446 24.39 -29.82 3.27
CA LEU A 446 24.78 -31.06 3.97
C LEU A 446 26.24 -31.06 4.49
N PHE A 447 27.14 -30.36 3.80
CA PHE A 447 28.57 -30.30 4.13
C PHE A 447 28.99 -28.96 4.75
N HIS A 448 28.07 -28.05 5.03
CA HIS A 448 28.35 -26.73 5.59
C HIS A 448 28.09 -26.70 7.09
N SER A 449 28.82 -25.82 7.79
CA SER A 449 28.54 -25.56 9.21
C SER A 449 27.13 -24.98 9.38
N PRO A 450 26.33 -25.46 10.36
CA PRO A 450 25.10 -24.79 10.76
C PRO A 450 25.40 -23.34 11.16
N ILE A 451 24.53 -22.41 10.80
CA ILE A 451 24.66 -21.00 11.16
C ILE A 451 23.52 -20.64 12.09
N THR A 452 23.86 -20.10 13.25
CA THR A 452 22.92 -19.53 14.21
C THR A 452 22.99 -18.01 14.11
N VAL A 453 21.85 -17.37 13.87
CA VAL A 453 21.67 -15.91 13.92
C VAL A 453 20.89 -15.59 15.18
N THR A 454 21.42 -14.67 15.99
CA THR A 454 20.79 -14.20 17.22
C THR A 454 20.64 -12.69 17.15
N SER A 455 19.45 -12.20 17.49
CA SER A 455 19.15 -10.78 17.65
C SER A 455 18.83 -10.49 19.11
N ASN A 456 19.26 -9.33 19.61
CA ASN A 456 18.87 -8.85 20.94
C ASN A 456 17.54 -8.06 20.96
N ALA A 457 16.91 -7.87 19.79
CA ALA A 457 15.65 -7.16 19.65
C ALA A 457 14.80 -7.72 18.50
N ASN A 458 13.55 -7.30 18.41
CA ASN A 458 12.69 -7.59 17.26
C ASN A 458 13.26 -6.91 16.00
N ALA A 459 13.23 -7.60 14.85
CA ALA A 459 13.86 -7.11 13.61
C ALA A 459 13.45 -7.93 12.40
N ALA A 460 13.62 -7.33 11.22
CA ALA A 460 13.63 -8.04 9.95
C ALA A 460 15.05 -8.02 9.37
N ILE A 461 15.55 -9.17 8.92
CA ILE A 461 16.96 -9.37 8.55
C ILE A 461 17.06 -10.15 7.25
N ILE A 462 17.90 -9.68 6.33
CA ILE A 462 18.36 -10.41 5.15
C ILE A 462 19.86 -10.65 5.31
N TYR A 463 20.27 -11.92 5.27
CA TYR A 463 21.68 -12.30 5.34
C TYR A 463 22.09 -13.07 4.09
N GLN A 464 22.93 -12.44 3.27
CA GLN A 464 23.51 -13.02 2.04
C GLN A 464 24.86 -13.67 2.37
N LEU A 465 24.93 -15.00 2.34
CA LEU A 465 26.11 -15.74 2.84
C LEU A 465 27.38 -15.49 2.00
N ASP A 466 27.23 -15.35 0.69
CA ASP A 466 28.37 -15.27 -0.24
C ASP A 466 29.06 -13.90 -0.20
N THR A 467 28.26 -12.84 -0.10
CA THR A 467 28.75 -11.46 0.00
C THR A 467 29.06 -11.07 1.44
N GLY A 468 28.50 -11.80 2.42
CA GLY A 468 28.54 -11.45 3.83
C GLY A 468 27.64 -10.27 4.18
N ASN A 469 26.83 -9.78 3.25
CA ASN A 469 26.00 -8.60 3.47
C ASN A 469 24.82 -8.95 4.38
N VAL A 470 24.62 -8.13 5.41
CA VAL A 470 23.54 -8.22 6.38
C VAL A 470 22.74 -6.93 6.28
N THR A 471 21.50 -7.03 5.80
CA THR A 471 20.56 -5.92 5.73
C THR A 471 19.51 -6.07 6.83
N VAL A 472 19.27 -5.01 7.60
CA VAL A 472 18.44 -5.03 8.80
C VAL A 472 17.52 -3.82 8.83
N SER A 473 16.30 -4.01 9.29
CA SER A 473 15.42 -2.92 9.72
C SER A 473 14.72 -3.27 11.03
N ASP A 474 14.17 -2.24 11.67
CA ASP A 474 13.26 -2.37 12.80
C ASP A 474 11.83 -2.00 12.35
N PRO A 475 10.96 -3.00 12.07
CA PRO A 475 9.57 -2.76 11.74
C PRO A 475 8.76 -2.07 12.84
N SER A 476 9.24 -2.01 14.09
CA SER A 476 8.56 -1.30 15.17
C SER A 476 8.87 0.20 15.21
N GLN A 477 9.93 0.64 14.53
CA GLN A 477 10.42 2.02 14.50
C GLN A 477 10.76 2.59 15.90
N THR A 478 11.13 1.73 16.84
CA THR A 478 11.41 2.12 18.24
C THR A 478 12.89 2.02 18.63
N LEU A 479 13.67 1.28 17.85
CA LEU A 479 15.07 1.01 18.14
C LEU A 479 15.98 2.06 17.48
N SER A 480 17.04 2.44 18.19
CA SER A 480 18.14 3.27 17.66
C SER A 480 19.40 2.46 17.36
N CYS A 481 19.50 1.25 17.89
CA CYS A 481 20.56 0.30 17.59
C CYS A 481 20.09 -1.14 17.77
N ILE A 482 20.81 -2.06 17.15
CA ILE A 482 20.58 -3.51 17.26
C ILE A 482 21.91 -4.25 17.27
N GLU A 483 21.97 -5.31 18.08
CA GLU A 483 23.12 -6.22 18.12
C GLU A 483 22.71 -7.56 17.52
N LEU A 484 23.44 -7.98 16.48
CA LEU A 484 23.30 -9.27 15.83
C LEU A 484 24.54 -10.12 16.07
N THR A 485 24.34 -11.37 16.44
CA THR A 485 25.43 -12.36 16.58
C THR A 485 25.21 -13.52 15.63
N PHE A 486 26.23 -13.82 14.83
CA PHE A 486 26.29 -14.92 13.89
C PHE A 486 27.30 -15.93 14.39
N THR A 487 26.89 -17.19 14.58
CA THR A 487 27.77 -18.26 15.07
C THR A 487 27.71 -19.47 14.14
N ALA A 488 28.87 -20.00 13.76
CA ALA A 488 28.99 -21.21 12.98
C ALA A 488 29.19 -22.41 13.92
N GLY A 489 28.34 -23.41 13.77
CA GLY A 489 28.46 -24.70 14.42
C GLY A 489 29.61 -25.54 13.85
N PRO A 490 29.95 -26.66 14.50
CA PRO A 490 30.95 -27.59 13.99
C PRO A 490 30.45 -28.29 12.71
N GLY A 491 31.38 -28.81 11.90
CA GLY A 491 31.05 -29.84 10.90
C GLY A 491 31.18 -29.45 9.42
N GLY A 492 31.55 -28.22 9.07
CA GLY A 492 31.77 -27.83 7.67
C GLY A 492 32.66 -26.59 7.49
N PRO A 493 32.91 -26.16 6.24
CA PRO A 493 33.56 -24.89 5.96
C PRO A 493 32.65 -23.73 6.36
N LEU A 494 33.27 -22.63 6.78
CA LEU A 494 32.61 -21.38 7.11
C LEU A 494 32.16 -20.63 5.83
N PRO A 495 31.18 -19.72 5.92
CA PRO A 495 30.81 -18.88 4.79
C PRO A 495 32.00 -18.06 4.28
N PRO A 496 32.07 -17.71 2.97
CA PRO A 496 33.25 -17.13 2.35
C PRO A 496 33.83 -15.87 3.03
N ARG A 497 33.00 -15.06 3.69
CA ARG A 497 33.41 -13.81 4.37
C ARG A 497 33.76 -13.98 5.85
N TRP A 498 33.72 -15.20 6.38
CA TRP A 498 33.94 -15.43 7.80
C TRP A 498 35.40 -15.50 8.22
N GLY A 499 36.32 -15.73 7.28
CA GLY A 499 37.72 -16.03 7.62
C GLY A 499 37.79 -17.25 8.53
N ASP A 500 38.53 -17.15 9.64
CA ASP A 500 38.73 -18.25 10.60
C ASP A 500 37.88 -18.12 11.89
N THR A 501 37.06 -17.06 12.01
CA THR A 501 36.25 -16.81 13.21
C THR A 501 34.93 -17.57 13.17
N LEU A 502 34.64 -18.33 14.22
CA LEU A 502 33.38 -19.09 14.38
C LEU A 502 32.22 -18.24 14.89
N SER A 503 32.48 -17.02 15.35
CA SER A 503 31.45 -16.10 15.82
C SER A 503 31.81 -14.69 15.40
N LYS A 504 30.81 -13.97 14.90
CA LYS A 504 30.89 -12.57 14.50
C LYS A 504 29.71 -11.82 15.08
N GLN A 505 29.95 -10.57 15.45
CA GLN A 505 28.95 -9.69 16.04
C GLN A 505 28.90 -8.40 15.22
N LEU A 506 27.69 -7.93 14.93
CA LEU A 506 27.42 -6.65 14.29
C LEU A 506 26.60 -5.79 15.25
N ASN A 507 27.03 -4.54 15.40
CA ASN A 507 26.32 -3.51 16.16
C ASN A 507 25.92 -2.41 15.18
N LEU A 508 24.66 -2.43 14.76
CA LEU A 508 24.16 -1.50 13.76
C LEU A 508 23.41 -0.35 14.43
N ASN A 509 23.70 0.88 14.01
CA ASN A 509 22.85 2.02 14.33
C ASN A 509 21.67 2.01 13.36
N LEU A 510 20.46 2.02 13.91
CA LEU A 510 19.24 2.05 13.12
C LEU A 510 18.80 3.50 12.88
N PRO A 511 18.18 3.80 11.72
CA PRO A 511 17.66 5.12 11.44
C PRO A 511 16.55 5.49 12.44
N THR A 512 16.44 6.77 12.76
CA THR A 512 15.46 7.32 13.71
C THR A 512 14.76 8.54 13.10
N GLY A 513 13.72 9.06 13.76
CA GLY A 513 12.92 10.17 13.23
C GLY A 513 12.13 9.75 11.98
N GLY A 514 12.02 10.63 10.99
CA GLY A 514 11.26 10.34 9.76
C GLY A 514 11.81 9.22 8.87
N LEU A 515 13.00 8.70 9.19
CA LEU A 515 13.61 7.53 8.52
C LEU A 515 13.50 6.25 9.36
N ALA A 516 12.90 6.29 10.55
CA ALA A 516 12.74 5.10 11.39
C ALA A 516 12.06 3.96 10.61
N GLY A 517 12.59 2.74 10.74
CA GLY A 517 12.16 1.58 9.94
C GLY A 517 12.89 1.41 8.60
N SER A 518 13.69 2.38 8.17
CA SER A 518 14.55 2.22 6.98
C SER A 518 15.58 1.10 7.16
N SER A 519 15.94 0.45 6.05
CA SER A 519 16.93 -0.63 6.04
C SER A 519 18.37 -0.10 6.11
N VAL A 520 19.23 -0.79 6.86
CA VAL A 520 20.68 -0.53 6.94
C VAL A 520 21.43 -1.81 6.56
N SER A 521 22.49 -1.68 5.79
CA SER A 521 23.32 -2.82 5.37
C SER A 521 24.76 -2.70 5.86
N GLU A 522 25.32 -3.81 6.34
CA GLU A 522 26.73 -3.94 6.72
C GLU A 522 27.29 -5.30 6.31
N ILE A 523 28.59 -5.36 5.98
CA ILE A 523 29.28 -6.61 5.66
C ILE A 523 29.82 -7.24 6.94
N LEU A 524 29.48 -8.51 7.14
CA LEU A 524 29.84 -9.34 8.29
C LEU A 524 31.34 -9.66 8.41
#